data_AF-A0A5M8SQH7-F1
#
_entry.id   AF-A0A5M8SQH7-F1
#
_cell.length_a   1.000
_cell.length_b   1.000
_cell.length_c   1.000
_cell.angle_alpha   90.00
_cell.angle_beta   90.00
_cell.angle_gamma   90.00
#
_symmetry.space_group_name_H-M   'P 1'
#
loop_
_entity.id
_entity.type
_entity.pdbx_description
1 polymer ?
#
loop_
_entity_poly.entity_id
_entity_poly.type
_entity_poly.pdbx_seq_one_letter_code
_entity_poly.pdbx_strand_id
1 'polypeptide(L)'
;MTINSKYCIPALIALCSLAVFPCVSQSRSAESEKVAMLFTEIQSHATLAEADADLLDSYARSGAPWELHANRVSEMTEHVNDLAKDFNQASTLRNEASDWQRAAIDQIRPLLQGMADHLSASIEHLKQNRKMTHMQPWLDYVHGNREYAFRTATLIRDYVSYGEAKAKLETLAKSLALQPNGD
;
A
#
# COMPACT_ATOMS: atom_id res chain seq x y z
N MET A 1 -1.57 35.31 81.39
CA MET A 1 -0.67 35.46 80.23
C MET A 1 -1.54 35.34 78.98
N THR A 2 -1.79 36.49 78.34
CA THR A 2 -2.40 36.68 77.02
C THR A 2 -1.59 35.89 75.97
N ILE A 3 -2.16 35.36 74.87
CA ILE A 3 -2.43 35.98 73.55
C ILE A 3 -3.12 34.85 72.71
N ASN A 4 -4.35 35.02 72.18
CA ASN A 4 -4.71 35.43 70.80
C ASN A 4 -4.15 34.50 69.68
N SER A 5 -4.81 34.13 68.57
CA SER A 5 -6.17 34.22 68.04
C SER A 5 -6.21 33.47 66.69
N LYS A 6 -7.43 33.22 66.17
CA LYS A 6 -7.85 33.14 64.75
C LYS A 6 -7.88 31.79 64.01
N TYR A 7 -9.13 31.32 63.86
CA TYR A 7 -9.84 30.87 62.64
C TYR A 7 -9.07 30.18 61.50
N CYS A 8 -9.54 28.99 61.11
CA CYS A 8 -9.76 28.63 59.69
C CYS A 8 -10.74 27.45 59.55
N ILE A 9 -11.93 27.73 59.01
CA ILE A 9 -12.90 26.80 58.38
C ILE A 9 -12.99 27.31 56.91
N PRO A 10 -13.25 26.55 55.81
CA PRO A 10 -13.79 25.18 55.68
C PRO A 10 -13.16 24.26 54.59
N ALA A 11 -13.61 22.99 54.66
CA ALA A 11 -14.14 22.11 53.61
C ALA A 11 -13.43 21.94 52.24
N LEU A 12 -13.00 20.68 52.07
CA LEU A 12 -13.12 19.79 50.92
C LEU A 12 -12.96 20.35 49.49
N ILE A 13 -11.87 19.88 48.89
CA ILE A 13 -11.42 19.98 47.51
C ILE A 13 -12.48 19.44 46.54
N ALA A 14 -12.78 20.25 45.53
CA ALA A 14 -13.61 19.93 44.38
C ALA A 14 -12.99 18.82 43.52
N LEU A 15 -13.73 17.73 43.34
CA LEU A 15 -13.42 16.66 42.39
C LEU A 15 -14.24 16.90 41.11
N CYS A 16 -13.67 17.63 40.14
CA CYS A 16 -14.20 17.74 38.78
C CYS A 16 -13.10 17.35 37.80
N SER A 17 -12.96 16.05 37.56
CA SER A 17 -12.15 15.50 36.47
C SER A 17 -12.91 15.69 35.15
N LEU A 18 -12.73 16.86 34.52
CA LEU A 18 -13.17 17.08 33.14
C LEU A 18 -12.31 16.22 32.20
N ALA A 19 -12.91 15.17 31.65
CA ALA A 19 -12.37 14.40 30.54
C ALA A 19 -12.25 15.30 29.30
N VAL A 20 -11.04 15.77 29.02
CA VAL A 20 -10.70 16.44 27.77
C VAL A 20 -10.05 15.41 26.86
N PHE A 21 -10.80 14.76 25.97
CA PHE A 21 -10.25 14.26 24.70
C PHE A 21 -11.37 14.14 23.66
N PRO A 22 -11.30 14.95 22.59
CA PRO A 22 -11.23 14.32 21.27
C PRO A 22 -10.38 15.15 20.30
N CYS A 23 -9.06 14.90 20.24
CA CYS A 23 -8.22 15.36 19.11
C CYS A 23 -7.87 14.20 18.16
N VAL A 24 -8.01 12.96 18.61
CA VAL A 24 -7.52 11.76 17.89
C VAL A 24 -8.32 11.45 16.62
N SER A 25 -9.61 11.81 16.55
CA SER A 25 -10.49 11.43 15.43
C SER A 25 -10.17 12.15 14.12
N GLN A 26 -9.75 13.42 14.15
CA GLN A 26 -9.52 14.22 12.94
C GLN A 26 -8.17 13.89 12.27
N SER A 27 -7.16 13.52 13.04
CA SER A 27 -5.87 13.06 12.51
C SER A 27 -6.00 11.70 11.82
N ARG A 28 -6.81 10.78 12.37
CA ARG A 28 -7.01 9.45 11.80
C ARG A 28 -7.68 9.46 10.43
N SER A 29 -8.64 10.36 10.20
CA SER A 29 -9.26 10.51 8.87
C SER A 29 -8.28 11.04 7.82
N ALA A 30 -7.42 11.99 8.19
CA ALA A 30 -6.42 12.54 7.28
C ALA A 30 -5.34 11.52 6.90
N GLU A 31 -4.86 10.71 7.84
CA GLU A 31 -3.91 9.63 7.55
C GLU A 31 -4.54 8.53 6.69
N SER A 32 -5.81 8.20 6.93
CA SER A 32 -6.55 7.26 6.08
C SER A 32 -6.68 7.75 4.63
N GLU A 33 -6.86 9.06 4.42
CA GLU A 33 -6.88 9.68 3.09
C GLU A 33 -5.50 9.62 2.42
N LYS A 34 -4.44 9.90 3.18
CA LYS A 34 -3.06 9.77 2.70
C LYS A 34 -2.72 8.35 2.27
N VAL A 35 -3.16 7.35 3.02
CA VAL A 35 -3.00 5.94 2.64
C VAL A 35 -3.77 5.63 1.35
N ALA A 36 -4.95 6.22 1.14
CA ALA A 36 -5.69 6.05 -0.12
C ALA A 36 -4.95 6.65 -1.32
N MET A 37 -4.33 7.83 -1.17
CA MET A 37 -3.48 8.41 -2.22
C MET A 37 -2.27 7.52 -2.54
N LEU A 38 -1.60 6.98 -1.52
CA LEU A 38 -0.49 6.05 -1.71
C LEU A 38 -0.92 4.78 -2.44
N PHE A 39 -2.14 4.28 -2.21
CA PHE A 39 -2.65 3.13 -2.94
C PHE A 39 -2.81 3.39 -4.45
N THR A 40 -3.08 4.62 -4.88
CA THR A 40 -3.09 5.00 -6.30
C THR A 40 -1.69 4.94 -6.92
N GLU A 41 -0.67 5.44 -6.21
CA GLU A 41 0.73 5.35 -6.69
C GLU A 41 1.22 3.90 -6.73
N ILE A 42 0.90 3.11 -5.69
CA ILE A 42 1.15 1.66 -5.63
C ILE A 42 0.49 0.96 -6.82
N GLN A 43 -0.74 1.32 -7.19
CA GLN A 43 -1.41 0.76 -8.37
C GLN A 43 -0.70 1.13 -9.68
N SER A 44 -0.25 2.38 -9.79
CA SER A 44 0.48 2.86 -10.97
C SER A 44 1.75 2.03 -11.19
N HIS A 45 2.63 1.95 -10.18
CA HIS A 45 3.87 1.19 -10.29
C HIS A 45 3.67 -0.31 -10.44
N ALA A 46 2.64 -0.89 -9.79
CA ALA A 46 2.31 -2.31 -10.00
C ALA A 46 1.85 -2.59 -11.44
N THR A 47 1.10 -1.67 -12.05
CA THR A 47 0.66 -1.80 -13.45
C THR A 47 1.85 -1.71 -14.42
N LEU A 48 2.81 -0.82 -14.14
CA LEU A 48 4.04 -0.71 -14.95
C LEU A 48 4.88 -1.99 -14.85
N ALA A 49 5.06 -2.53 -13.65
CA ALA A 49 5.82 -3.76 -13.47
C ALA A 49 5.11 -5.00 -14.06
N GLU A 50 3.78 -5.06 -14.04
CA GLU A 50 2.98 -6.05 -14.77
C GLU A 50 3.21 -5.97 -16.28
N ALA A 51 3.16 -4.76 -16.85
CA ALA A 51 3.41 -4.54 -18.27
C ALA A 51 4.84 -4.93 -18.68
N ASP A 52 5.83 -4.68 -17.83
CA ASP A 52 7.20 -5.10 -18.09
C ASP A 52 7.35 -6.62 -18.10
N ALA A 53 6.71 -7.31 -17.16
CA ALA A 53 6.75 -8.76 -17.09
C ALA A 53 6.06 -9.41 -18.29
N ASP A 54 4.92 -8.86 -18.74
CA ASP A 54 4.24 -9.29 -19.97
C ASP A 54 5.12 -9.09 -21.22
N LEU A 55 5.83 -7.97 -21.30
CA LEU A 55 6.73 -7.69 -22.42
C LEU A 55 7.97 -8.61 -22.38
N LEU A 56 8.53 -8.86 -21.21
CA LEU A 56 9.65 -9.82 -21.03
C LEU A 56 9.25 -11.23 -21.48
N ASP A 57 8.04 -11.64 -21.15
CA ASP A 57 7.45 -12.92 -21.56
C ASP A 57 7.22 -13.00 -23.08
N SER A 58 6.87 -11.88 -23.73
CA SER A 58 6.83 -11.81 -25.20
C SER A 58 8.22 -11.97 -25.85
N TYR A 59 9.27 -11.41 -25.25
CA TYR A 59 10.67 -11.57 -25.71
C TYR A 59 11.12 -13.03 -25.60
N ALA A 60 10.76 -13.68 -24.49
CA ALA A 60 11.04 -15.10 -24.25
C ALA A 60 10.40 -16.01 -25.30
N ARG A 61 9.15 -15.73 -25.69
CA ARG A 61 8.47 -16.48 -26.75
C ARG A 61 8.98 -16.21 -28.15
N SER A 62 9.46 -15.00 -28.43
CA SER A 62 9.88 -14.59 -29.77
C SER A 62 11.33 -14.91 -30.09
N GLY A 63 12.12 -15.34 -29.10
CA GLY A 63 13.56 -15.55 -29.26
C GLY A 63 14.33 -14.24 -29.45
N ALA A 64 13.86 -13.17 -28.81
CA ALA A 64 14.52 -11.87 -28.84
C ALA A 64 15.98 -11.96 -28.34
N PRO A 65 16.88 -11.09 -28.84
CA PRO A 65 18.25 -11.05 -28.36
C PRO A 65 18.30 -10.72 -26.86
N TRP A 66 19.24 -11.35 -26.14
CA TRP A 66 19.33 -11.28 -24.68
C TRP A 66 19.46 -9.85 -24.13
N GLU A 67 19.98 -8.91 -24.93
CA GLU A 67 20.05 -7.49 -24.58
C GLU A 67 18.66 -6.88 -24.33
N LEU A 68 17.64 -7.28 -25.11
CA LEU A 68 16.26 -6.83 -24.88
C LEU A 68 15.67 -7.39 -23.59
N HIS A 69 16.02 -8.64 -23.24
CA HIS A 69 15.66 -9.21 -21.96
C HIS A 69 16.32 -8.46 -20.80
N ALA A 70 17.63 -8.18 -20.91
CA ALA A 70 18.38 -7.47 -19.87
C ALA A 70 17.83 -6.06 -19.64
N ASN A 71 17.52 -5.33 -20.72
CA ASN A 71 16.91 -4.01 -20.62
C ASN A 71 15.54 -4.09 -19.91
N ARG A 72 14.69 -5.05 -20.31
CA ARG A 72 13.35 -5.18 -19.71
C ARG A 72 13.40 -5.62 -18.24
N VAL A 73 14.34 -6.48 -17.87
CA VAL A 73 14.58 -6.82 -16.45
C VAL A 73 15.03 -5.60 -15.66
N SER A 74 15.82 -4.70 -16.25
CA SER A 74 16.22 -3.44 -15.62
C SER A 74 15.02 -2.52 -15.41
N GLU A 75 14.19 -2.31 -16.42
CA GLU A 75 12.97 -1.49 -16.33
C GLU A 75 12.00 -2.07 -15.28
N MET A 76 11.80 -3.39 -15.28
CA MET A 76 10.99 -4.06 -14.26
C MET A 76 11.55 -3.86 -12.85
N THR A 77 12.88 -3.83 -12.70
CA THR A 77 13.55 -3.58 -11.41
C THR A 77 13.27 -2.17 -10.91
N GLU A 78 13.29 -1.18 -11.79
CA GLU A 78 12.95 0.21 -11.44
C GLU A 78 11.51 0.29 -10.92
N HIS A 79 10.54 -0.23 -11.66
CA HIS A 79 9.14 -0.18 -11.24
C HIS A 79 8.84 -1.02 -9.98
N VAL A 80 9.50 -2.16 -9.78
CA VAL A 80 9.37 -2.93 -8.53
C VAL A 80 9.95 -2.17 -7.33
N ASN A 81 11.06 -1.45 -7.51
CA ASN A 81 11.63 -0.63 -6.45
C ASN A 81 10.74 0.55 -6.09
N ASP A 82 10.16 1.22 -7.08
CA ASP A 82 9.21 2.32 -6.86
C ASP A 82 7.91 1.83 -6.20
N LEU A 83 7.38 0.69 -6.66
CA LEU A 83 6.27 0.00 -6.01
C LEU A 83 6.59 -0.31 -4.54
N ALA A 84 7.77 -0.85 -4.26
CA ALA A 84 8.18 -1.19 -2.90
C ALA A 84 8.34 0.06 -2.02
N LYS A 85 8.86 1.16 -2.57
CA LYS A 85 9.00 2.44 -1.88
C LYS A 85 7.64 2.99 -1.45
N ASP A 86 6.68 3.07 -2.36
CA ASP A 86 5.35 3.61 -2.06
C ASP A 86 4.58 2.69 -1.11
N PHE A 87 4.71 1.38 -1.29
CA PHE A 87 4.15 0.39 -0.37
C PHE A 87 4.72 0.53 1.04
N ASN A 88 6.02 0.75 1.17
CA ASN A 88 6.65 0.98 2.47
C ASN A 88 6.15 2.26 3.13
N GLN A 89 5.89 3.32 2.35
CA GLN A 89 5.27 4.54 2.87
C GLN A 89 3.83 4.30 3.34
N ALA A 90 3.03 3.50 2.63
CA ALA A 90 1.69 3.14 3.11
C ALA A 90 1.76 2.27 4.37
N SER A 91 2.73 1.35 4.42
CA SER A 91 2.94 0.46 5.56
C SER A 91 3.36 1.18 6.84
N THR A 92 4.03 2.33 6.77
CA THR A 92 4.40 3.09 7.99
C THR A 92 3.17 3.73 8.64
N LEU A 93 2.11 3.98 7.86
CA LEU A 93 0.83 4.54 8.28
C LEU A 93 -0.21 3.47 8.62
N ARG A 94 0.21 2.20 8.71
CA ARG A 94 -0.71 1.07 8.88
C ARG A 94 -1.55 1.20 10.15
N ASN A 95 -1.01 1.71 11.25
CA ASN A 95 -1.75 1.76 12.52
C ASN A 95 -2.85 2.84 12.51
N GLU A 96 -2.66 3.86 11.70
CA GLU A 96 -3.55 4.99 11.48
C GLU A 96 -4.60 4.68 10.39
N ALA A 97 -4.28 3.76 9.48
CA ALA A 97 -5.14 3.34 8.39
C ALA A 97 -6.49 2.74 8.85
N SER A 98 -7.49 2.83 7.98
CA SER A 98 -8.79 2.16 8.17
C SER A 98 -8.65 0.63 8.11
N ASP A 99 -9.64 -0.10 8.61
CA ASP A 99 -9.56 -1.56 8.77
C ASP A 99 -9.29 -2.30 7.45
N TRP A 100 -9.93 -1.86 6.37
CA TRP A 100 -9.74 -2.47 5.05
C TRP A 100 -8.37 -2.13 4.45
N GLN A 101 -7.84 -0.93 4.71
CA GLN A 101 -6.50 -0.53 4.27
C GLN A 101 -5.42 -1.33 5.00
N ARG A 102 -5.61 -1.61 6.30
CA ARG A 102 -4.71 -2.50 7.05
C ARG A 102 -4.71 -3.90 6.46
N ALA A 103 -5.89 -4.44 6.17
CA ALA A 103 -6.02 -5.75 5.52
C ALA A 103 -5.34 -5.78 4.14
N ALA A 104 -5.49 -4.71 3.35
CA ALA A 104 -4.80 -4.56 2.07
C ALA A 104 -3.27 -4.59 2.22
N ILE A 105 -2.72 -3.79 3.13
CA ILE A 105 -1.29 -3.77 3.44
C ILE A 105 -0.81 -5.18 3.86
N ASP A 106 -1.57 -5.87 4.70
CA ASP A 106 -1.18 -7.19 5.19
C ASP A 106 -1.15 -8.25 4.08
N GLN A 107 -2.12 -8.20 3.14
CA GLN A 107 -2.23 -9.18 2.06
C GLN A 107 -1.28 -8.90 0.88
N ILE A 108 -1.00 -7.64 0.59
CA ILE A 108 -0.09 -7.25 -0.51
C ILE A 108 1.37 -7.54 -0.15
N ARG A 109 1.77 -7.35 1.12
CA ARG A 109 3.16 -7.50 1.58
C ARG A 109 3.83 -8.80 1.12
N PRO A 110 3.28 -10.01 1.37
CA PRO A 110 3.93 -11.25 0.95
C PRO A 110 4.03 -11.41 -0.57
N LEU A 111 3.08 -10.86 -1.34
CA LEU A 111 3.14 -10.92 -2.81
C LEU A 111 4.26 -10.02 -3.35
N LEU A 112 4.37 -8.80 -2.81
CA LEU A 112 5.43 -7.88 -3.18
C LEU A 112 6.82 -8.42 -2.82
N GLN A 113 6.96 -9.08 -1.66
CA GLN A 113 8.20 -9.77 -1.30
C GLN A 113 8.52 -10.88 -2.31
N GLY A 114 7.55 -11.73 -2.66
CA GLY A 114 7.76 -12.79 -3.64
C GLY A 114 8.13 -12.26 -5.03
N MET A 115 7.53 -11.15 -5.45
CA MET A 115 7.87 -10.46 -6.69
C MET A 115 9.33 -9.98 -6.69
N ALA A 116 9.80 -9.35 -5.60
CA ALA A 116 11.18 -8.89 -5.47
C ALA A 116 12.18 -10.05 -5.44
N ASP A 117 11.86 -11.13 -4.73
CA ASP A 117 12.70 -12.33 -4.64
C ASP A 117 12.84 -13.03 -6.00
N HIS A 118 11.74 -13.19 -6.73
CA HIS A 118 11.75 -13.79 -8.06
C HIS A 118 12.51 -12.94 -9.09
N LEU A 119 12.32 -11.62 -9.06
CA LEU A 119 13.06 -10.72 -9.93
C LEU A 119 14.55 -10.77 -9.64
N SER A 120 14.94 -10.79 -8.37
CA SER A 120 16.35 -10.92 -7.95
C SER A 120 16.97 -12.23 -8.46
N ALA A 121 16.27 -13.35 -8.33
CA ALA A 121 16.74 -14.63 -8.85
C ALA A 121 16.88 -14.64 -10.38
N SER A 122 16.00 -13.92 -11.08
CA SER A 122 16.01 -13.81 -12.54
C SER A 122 17.16 -12.95 -13.03
N ILE A 123 17.45 -11.84 -12.34
CA ILE A 123 18.63 -11.01 -12.57
C ILE A 123 19.90 -11.84 -12.45
N GLU A 124 20.01 -12.65 -11.39
CA GLU A 124 21.19 -13.49 -11.17
C GLU A 124 21.34 -14.56 -12.27
N HIS A 125 20.24 -15.23 -12.61
CA HIS A 125 20.26 -16.21 -13.69
C HIS A 125 20.69 -15.59 -15.02
N LEU A 126 20.12 -14.43 -15.39
CA LEU A 126 20.42 -13.75 -16.65
C LEU A 126 21.88 -13.30 -16.71
N LYS A 127 22.43 -12.78 -15.60
CA LYS A 127 23.84 -12.38 -15.51
C LYS A 127 24.79 -13.53 -15.84
N GLN A 128 24.50 -14.72 -15.31
CA GLN A 128 25.32 -15.92 -15.47
C GLN A 128 25.10 -16.62 -16.82
N ASN A 129 23.90 -16.49 -17.42
CA ASN A 129 23.46 -17.32 -18.54
C ASN A 129 22.95 -16.51 -19.75
N ARG A 130 23.55 -15.37 -20.05
CA ARG A 130 23.08 -14.41 -21.09
C ARG A 130 22.73 -15.03 -22.44
N LYS A 131 23.50 -16.03 -22.90
CA LYS A 131 23.26 -16.68 -24.21
C LYS A 131 22.18 -17.78 -24.17
N MET A 132 21.61 -18.05 -23.01
CA MET A 132 20.66 -19.15 -22.77
C MET A 132 19.23 -18.64 -22.53
N THR A 133 18.89 -17.43 -22.99
CA THR A 133 17.53 -16.87 -22.88
C THR A 133 16.47 -17.61 -23.71
N HIS A 134 16.86 -18.60 -24.51
CA HIS A 134 15.95 -19.49 -25.22
C HIS A 134 15.73 -20.83 -24.49
N MET A 135 16.47 -21.08 -23.41
CA MET A 135 16.44 -22.34 -22.68
C MET A 135 15.36 -22.32 -21.59
N GLN A 136 14.79 -23.49 -21.31
CA GLN A 136 13.70 -23.65 -20.34
C GLN A 136 13.94 -22.96 -18.98
N PRO A 137 15.14 -23.03 -18.36
CA PRO A 137 15.36 -22.36 -17.08
C PRO A 137 15.07 -20.86 -17.11
N TRP A 138 15.43 -20.16 -18.18
CA TRP A 138 15.12 -18.74 -18.33
C TRP A 138 13.62 -18.51 -18.52
N LEU A 139 12.95 -19.35 -19.31
CA LEU A 139 11.51 -19.27 -19.52
C LEU A 139 10.74 -19.44 -18.21
N ASP A 140 11.19 -20.33 -17.32
CA ASP A 140 10.58 -20.55 -16.00
C ASP A 140 10.72 -19.29 -15.11
N TYR A 141 11.87 -18.62 -15.14
CA TYR A 141 12.05 -17.34 -14.44
C TYR A 141 11.13 -16.25 -14.97
N VAL A 142 11.06 -16.10 -16.30
CA VAL A 142 10.21 -15.09 -16.94
C VAL A 142 8.73 -15.34 -16.60
N HIS A 143 8.28 -16.60 -16.69
CA HIS A 143 6.93 -16.97 -16.31
C HIS A 143 6.63 -16.68 -14.84
N GLY A 144 7.56 -17.01 -13.94
CA GLY A 144 7.45 -16.70 -12.51
C GLY A 144 7.27 -15.19 -12.25
N ASN A 145 8.10 -14.34 -12.86
CA ASN A 145 7.97 -12.89 -12.73
C ASN A 145 6.59 -12.39 -13.18
N ARG A 146 6.12 -12.89 -14.32
CA ARG A 146 4.80 -12.54 -14.87
C ARG A 146 3.68 -12.90 -13.90
N GLU A 147 3.72 -14.11 -13.33
CA GLU A 147 2.70 -14.57 -12.38
C GLU A 147 2.67 -13.71 -11.10
N TYR A 148 3.84 -13.39 -10.53
CA TYR A 148 3.90 -12.52 -9.35
C TYR A 148 3.45 -11.09 -9.66
N ALA A 149 3.88 -10.53 -10.79
CA ALA A 149 3.49 -9.18 -11.19
C ALA A 149 1.96 -9.09 -11.41
N PHE A 150 1.38 -10.04 -12.15
CA PHE A 150 -0.06 -10.12 -12.40
C PHE A 150 -0.87 -10.23 -11.09
N ARG A 151 -0.49 -11.16 -10.21
CA ARG A 151 -1.20 -11.37 -8.93
C ARG A 151 -1.11 -10.15 -8.02
N THR A 152 0.07 -9.52 -7.96
CA THR A 152 0.30 -8.32 -7.14
C THR A 152 -0.52 -7.15 -7.67
N ALA A 153 -0.44 -6.86 -8.97
CA ALA A 153 -1.18 -5.78 -9.62
C ALA A 153 -2.70 -5.98 -9.52
N THR A 154 -3.18 -7.22 -9.67
CA THR A 154 -4.61 -7.55 -9.52
C THR A 154 -5.11 -7.26 -8.11
N LEU A 155 -4.42 -7.76 -7.07
CA LEU A 155 -4.84 -7.53 -5.70
C LEU A 155 -4.84 -6.04 -5.33
N ILE A 156 -3.82 -5.30 -5.77
CA ILE A 156 -3.73 -3.85 -5.57
C ILE A 156 -4.93 -3.16 -6.24
N ARG A 157 -5.21 -3.48 -7.51
CA ARG A 157 -6.32 -2.91 -8.28
C ARG A 157 -7.68 -3.18 -7.62
N ASP A 158 -7.87 -4.38 -7.07
CA ASP A 158 -9.09 -4.75 -6.35
C ASP A 158 -9.28 -3.87 -5.11
N TYR A 159 -8.21 -3.61 -4.34
CA TYR A 159 -8.28 -2.73 -3.18
C TYR A 159 -8.47 -1.27 -3.52
N VAL A 160 -7.85 -0.76 -4.59
CA VAL A 160 -8.12 0.62 -5.04
C VAL A 160 -9.57 0.75 -5.47
N SER A 161 -10.07 -0.17 -6.28
CA SER A 161 -11.47 -0.20 -6.74
C SER A 161 -12.45 -0.26 -5.57
N TYR A 162 -12.14 -1.06 -4.55
CA TYR A 162 -12.92 -1.11 -3.31
C TYR A 162 -12.91 0.24 -2.57
N GLY A 163 -11.75 0.87 -2.43
CA GLY A 163 -11.61 2.19 -1.81
C GLY A 163 -12.45 3.27 -2.52
N GLU A 164 -12.38 3.30 -3.85
CA GLU A 164 -13.20 4.21 -4.67
C GLU A 164 -14.70 3.98 -4.51
N ALA A 165 -15.13 2.72 -4.55
CA ALA A 165 -16.53 2.35 -4.36
C ALA A 165 -17.04 2.78 -2.98
N LYS A 166 -16.24 2.55 -1.93
CA LYS A 166 -16.55 2.97 -0.57
C LYS A 166 -16.70 4.49 -0.45
N ALA A 167 -15.77 5.27 -1.02
CA ALA A 167 -15.84 6.73 -1.00
C ALA A 167 -17.08 7.28 -1.73
N LYS A 168 -17.45 6.67 -2.87
CA LYS A 168 -18.69 7.00 -3.60
C LYS A 168 -19.94 6.75 -2.74
N LEU A 169 -20.00 5.62 -2.04
CA LEU A 169 -21.11 5.30 -1.14
C LEU A 169 -21.22 6.29 0.04
N GLU A 170 -20.10 6.66 0.65
CA GLU A 170 -20.07 7.62 1.76
C GLU A 170 -20.53 9.02 1.31
N THR A 171 -20.12 9.44 0.11
CA THR A 171 -20.58 10.69 -0.50
C THR A 171 -22.08 10.68 -0.76
N LEU A 172 -22.61 9.57 -1.30
CA LEU A 172 -24.04 9.41 -1.56
C LEU A 172 -24.86 9.40 -0.26
N ALA A 173 -24.41 8.67 0.76
CA ALA A 173 -25.08 8.62 2.07
C ALA A 173 -25.14 10.01 2.72
N LYS A 174 -24.05 10.79 2.63
CA LYS A 174 -24.03 12.17 3.13
C LYS A 174 -25.00 13.08 2.36
N SER A 175 -25.07 12.94 1.03
CA SER A 175 -26.05 13.68 0.20
C SER A 175 -27.48 13.36 0.60
N LEU A 176 -27.82 12.07 0.75
CA LEU A 176 -29.16 11.63 1.15
C LEU A 176 -29.54 12.09 2.56
N ALA A 177 -28.59 12.09 3.51
CA ALA A 177 -28.84 12.59 4.87
C ALA A 177 -29.04 14.11 4.95
N LEU A 178 -28.56 14.87 3.96
CA LEU A 178 -28.71 16.33 3.88
C LEU A 178 -29.94 16.76 3.09
N GLN A 179 -30.61 15.84 2.37
CA GLN A 179 -31.92 16.13 1.81
C GLN A 179 -32.92 16.17 2.98
N PRO A 180 -33.63 17.29 3.21
CA PRO A 180 -34.72 17.30 4.16
C PRO A 180 -35.72 16.25 3.69
N ASN A 181 -36.16 15.37 4.59
CA ASN A 181 -37.22 14.41 4.30
C ASN A 181 -38.36 15.17 3.62
N GLY A 182 -38.53 14.96 2.32
CA GLY A 182 -39.57 15.63 1.54
C GLY A 182 -40.93 15.28 2.12
N ASP A 183 -41.74 16.32 2.28
CA ASP A 183 -43.10 16.35 2.83
C ASP A 183 -44.03 15.21 2.35
#